data_AF-A0A3B8J740-F1
#
_entry.id   AF-A0A3B8J740-F1
#
_cell.length_a   1.000
_cell.length_b   1.000
_cell.length_c   1.000
_cell.angle_alpha   90.00
_cell.angle_beta   90.00
_cell.angle_gamma   90.00
#
_symmetry.space_group_name_H-M   'P 1'
#
loop_
_entity.id
_entity.type
_entity.pdbx_description
1 polymer ?
#
loop_
_entity_poly.entity_id
_entity_poly.type
_entity_poly.pdbx_seq_one_letter_code
_entity_poly.pdbx_strand_id
1 'polypeptide(L)'
;MEKLKEAYLTINPNATIEINQSDSTTGVNSVMNNICDIGMASRELKESEIASGLTSTTIAIDGIAVIVNKKNTVDSLSAEQVKKIYTGEAVRWSDVTQ
;
A
#
# COMPACT_ATOMS: atom_id res chain seq x y z
N MET A 1 -7.97 0.20 7.99
CA MET A 1 -8.91 -0.93 8.25
C MET A 1 -9.41 -1.00 9.67
N GLU A 2 -8.57 -0.92 10.72
CA GLU A 2 -9.04 -1.01 12.12
C GLU A 2 -10.21 -0.07 12.43
N LYS A 3 -10.14 1.20 11.99
CA LYS A 3 -11.25 2.15 12.16
C LYS A 3 -12.54 1.77 11.42
N LEU A 4 -12.43 1.11 10.27
CA LEU A 4 -13.61 0.60 9.56
C LEU A 4 -14.24 -0.58 10.32
N LYS A 5 -13.42 -1.48 10.89
CA LYS A 5 -13.89 -2.55 11.76
C LYS A 5 -14.59 -1.99 13.01
N GLU A 6 -13.95 -1.06 13.72
CA GLU A 6 -14.54 -0.40 14.90
C GLU A 6 -15.92 0.20 14.56
N ALA A 7 -16.02 0.95 13.47
CA ALA A 7 -17.27 1.55 13.03
C ALA A 7 -18.32 0.49 12.64
N TYR A 8 -17.95 -0.56 11.90
CA TYR A 8 -18.90 -1.58 11.47
C TYR A 8 -19.46 -2.40 12.64
N LEU A 9 -18.64 -2.69 13.66
CA LEU A 9 -19.09 -3.39 14.86
C LEU A 9 -20.15 -2.61 15.66
N THR A 10 -20.21 -1.29 15.51
CA THR A 10 -21.32 -0.50 16.10
C THR A 10 -22.66 -0.77 15.43
N ILE A 11 -22.66 -1.18 14.16
CA ILE A 11 -23.86 -1.45 13.34
C ILE A 11 -24.19 -2.94 13.36
N ASN A 12 -23.17 -3.81 13.39
CA ASN A 12 -23.32 -5.25 13.49
C ASN A 12 -22.44 -5.82 14.63
N PRO A 13 -22.93 -5.77 15.88
CA PRO A 13 -22.15 -6.19 17.05
C PRO A 13 -21.83 -7.70 17.10
N ASN A 14 -22.57 -8.51 16.34
CA ASN A 14 -22.38 -9.96 16.31
C ASN A 14 -21.37 -10.41 15.25
N ALA A 15 -20.85 -9.49 14.43
CA ALA A 15 -19.83 -9.81 13.46
C ALA A 15 -18.50 -10.10 14.17
N THR A 16 -17.83 -11.18 13.75
CA THR A 16 -16.43 -11.44 14.12
C THR A 16 -15.55 -11.04 12.96
N ILE A 17 -14.67 -10.06 13.18
CA ILE A 17 -13.77 -9.55 12.15
C ILE A 17 -12.34 -9.64 12.67
N GLU A 18 -11.52 -10.45 12.01
CA GLU A 18 -10.08 -10.54 12.24
C GLU A 18 -9.34 -9.76 11.15
N ILE A 19 -8.39 -8.93 11.55
CA ILE A 19 -7.56 -8.16 10.61
C ILE A 19 -6.12 -8.62 10.80
N ASN A 20 -5.56 -9.21 9.75
CA ASN A 20 -4.14 -9.55 9.66
C ASN A 20 -3.48 -8.60 8.66
N GLN A 21 -2.42 -7.92 9.11
CA GLN A 21 -1.70 -6.95 8.29
C GLN A 21 -0.52 -7.64 7.60
N SER A 22 -0.55 -7.69 6.27
CA SER A 22 0.48 -8.24 5.40
C SER A 22 0.69 -7.34 4.18
N ASP A 23 1.55 -7.76 3.25
CA ASP A 23 1.66 -7.12 1.94
C ASP A 23 0.51 -7.50 0.98
N SER A 24 0.40 -6.76 -0.13
CA SER A 24 -0.61 -6.94 -1.18
C SER A 24 -0.56 -8.29 -1.88
N THR A 25 0.63 -8.89 -2.06
CA THR A 25 0.76 -10.19 -2.71
C THR A 25 0.25 -11.29 -1.81
N THR A 26 0.63 -11.24 -0.52
CA THR A 26 0.10 -12.12 0.51
C THR A 26 -1.41 -11.99 0.63
N GLY A 27 -1.95 -10.75 0.64
CA GLY A 27 -3.39 -10.50 0.71
C GLY A 27 -4.17 -11.18 -0.43
N VAL A 28 -3.72 -11.00 -1.68
CA VAL A 28 -4.37 -11.61 -2.85
C VAL A 28 -4.26 -13.13 -2.83
N ASN A 29 -3.08 -13.66 -2.52
CA ASN A 29 -2.85 -15.11 -2.45
C ASN A 29 -3.68 -15.78 -1.34
N SER A 30 -3.87 -15.12 -0.20
CA SER A 30 -4.69 -15.64 0.90
C SER A 30 -6.14 -15.86 0.47
N VAL A 31 -6.72 -14.95 -0.33
CA VAL A 31 -8.08 -15.15 -0.86
C VAL A 31 -8.11 -16.30 -1.86
N MET A 32 -7.18 -16.34 -2.83
CA MET A 32 -7.14 -17.41 -3.83
C MET A 32 -6.99 -18.80 -3.20
N ASN A 33 -6.28 -18.89 -2.07
CA ASN A 33 -6.05 -20.14 -1.35
C ASN A 33 -7.10 -20.42 -0.26
N ASN A 34 -8.20 -19.66 -0.20
CA ASN A 34 -9.26 -19.77 0.80
C ASN A 34 -8.76 -19.68 2.26
N ILE A 35 -7.72 -18.88 2.50
CA ILE A 35 -7.16 -18.62 3.84
C ILE A 35 -7.92 -17.47 4.51
N CYS A 36 -8.42 -16.50 3.74
CA CYS A 36 -9.25 -15.40 4.24
C CYS A 36 -10.37 -15.05 3.25
N ASP A 37 -11.41 -14.39 3.76
CA ASP A 37 -12.57 -13.98 2.95
C ASP A 37 -12.27 -12.74 2.08
N ILE A 38 -11.47 -11.80 2.60
CA ILE A 38 -11.12 -10.54 1.94
C ILE A 38 -9.62 -10.29 2.05
N GLY A 39 -9.00 -10.00 0.91
CA GLY A 39 -7.61 -9.62 0.79
C GLY A 39 -7.48 -8.12 0.51
N MET A 40 -6.47 -7.48 1.10
CA MET A 40 -6.15 -6.09 0.82
C MET A 40 -5.01 -6.01 -0.20
N ALA A 41 -5.14 -5.14 -1.19
CA ALA A 41 -4.10 -4.86 -2.16
C ALA A 41 -4.00 -3.36 -2.43
N SER A 42 -2.77 -2.85 -2.42
CA SER A 42 -2.42 -1.46 -2.77
C SER A 42 -2.14 -1.27 -4.27
N ARG A 43 -2.67 -2.17 -5.10
CA ARG A 43 -2.51 -2.20 -6.56
C ARG A 43 -3.74 -2.85 -7.20
N GLU A 44 -3.89 -2.64 -8.49
CA GLU A 44 -4.83 -3.39 -9.30
C GLU A 44 -4.50 -4.89 -9.31
N LEU A 45 -5.55 -5.70 -9.49
CA LEU A 45 -5.40 -7.14 -9.70
C LEU A 45 -4.71 -7.41 -11.05
N LYS A 46 -3.86 -8.44 -11.09
CA LYS A 46 -3.28 -8.94 -12.33
C LYS A 46 -4.35 -9.69 -13.12
N GLU A 47 -4.17 -9.77 -14.44
CA GLU A 47 -5.07 -10.55 -15.31
C GLU A 47 -5.21 -12.01 -14.84
N SER A 48 -4.12 -12.63 -14.38
CA SER A 48 -4.14 -14.00 -13.84
C SER A 48 -4.95 -14.13 -12.56
N GLU A 49 -5.00 -13.08 -11.73
CA GLU A 49 -5.75 -13.04 -10.47
C GLU A 49 -7.24 -12.80 -10.76
N ILE A 50 -7.58 -12.02 -11.78
CA ILE A 50 -8.96 -11.86 -12.25
C ILE A 50 -9.47 -13.15 -12.88
N ALA A 51 -8.63 -13.82 -13.69
CA ALA A 51 -8.96 -15.08 -14.34
C ALA A 51 -9.20 -16.23 -13.34
N SER A 52 -8.65 -16.14 -12.12
CA SER A 52 -8.97 -17.07 -11.02
C SER A 52 -10.28 -16.75 -10.30
N GLY A 53 -11.02 -15.72 -10.74
CA GLY A 53 -12.32 -15.34 -10.22
C GLY A 53 -12.28 -14.24 -9.16
N LEU A 54 -11.12 -13.65 -8.88
CA LEU A 54 -11.05 -12.53 -7.95
C LEU A 54 -11.68 -11.27 -8.54
N THR A 55 -12.32 -10.51 -7.66
CA THR A 55 -12.84 -9.17 -7.95
C THR A 55 -12.28 -8.19 -6.92
N SER A 56 -12.15 -6.92 -7.31
CA SER A 56 -11.68 -5.86 -6.43
C SER A 56 -12.75 -4.80 -6.23
N THR A 57 -12.68 -4.11 -5.09
CA THR A 57 -13.48 -2.91 -4.80
C THR A 57 -12.57 -1.87 -4.18
N THR A 58 -12.43 -0.73 -4.85
CA THR A 58 -11.62 0.39 -4.36
C THR A 58 -12.34 1.09 -3.20
N ILE A 59 -11.72 1.08 -2.02
CA ILE A 59 -12.28 1.71 -0.81
C ILE A 59 -11.55 2.99 -0.40
N ALA A 60 -10.34 3.22 -0.92
CA ALA A 60 -9.49 4.35 -0.57
C ALA A 60 -8.47 4.65 -1.68
N ILE A 61 -7.92 5.86 -1.64
CA ILE A 61 -6.77 6.29 -2.44
C ILE A 61 -5.68 6.71 -1.45
N ASP A 62 -4.53 6.06 -1.53
CA ASP A 62 -3.40 6.31 -0.63
C ASP A 62 -2.30 7.11 -1.35
N GLY A 63 -1.66 8.03 -0.62
CA GLY A 63 -0.51 8.80 -1.09
C GLY A 63 0.80 8.24 -0.55
N ILE A 64 1.81 8.09 -1.41
CA ILE A 64 3.18 7.76 -1.02
C ILE A 64 4.01 9.05 -0.98
N ALA A 65 4.73 9.27 0.12
CA ALA A 65 5.62 10.41 0.29
C ALA A 65 7.07 9.96 0.51
N VAL A 66 8.02 10.73 -0.03
CA VAL A 66 9.45 10.55 0.24
C VAL A 66 9.80 11.29 1.52
N ILE A 67 10.28 10.56 2.52
CA ILE A 67 10.67 11.12 3.82
C ILE A 67 12.19 11.22 3.88
N VAL A 68 12.69 12.41 4.22
CA VAL A 68 14.11 12.67 4.45
C VAL A 68 14.39 12.93 5.93
N ASN A 69 15.66 12.86 6.31
CA ASN A 69 16.08 13.22 7.67
C ASN A 69 15.75 14.69 7.96
N LYS A 70 15.33 15.01 9.19
CA LYS A 70 15.01 16.39 9.62
C LYS A 70 16.14 17.42 9.43
N LYS A 71 17.40 16.99 9.38
CA LYS A 71 18.56 17.87 9.14
C LYS A 71 18.85 18.08 7.65
N ASN A 72 18.18 17.34 6.76
CA ASN A 72 18.33 17.52 5.33
C ASN A 72 17.61 18.81 4.92
N THR A 73 18.32 19.69 4.22
CA THR A 73 17.82 21.00 3.79
C THR A 73 17.05 20.95 2.48
N VAL A 74 16.90 19.77 1.86
CA VAL A 74 16.09 19.63 0.64
C VAL A 74 14.62 19.98 0.93
N ASP A 75 14.10 20.93 0.17
CA ASP A 75 12.73 21.41 0.30
C ASP A 75 11.76 20.57 -0.54
N SER A 76 12.15 20.25 -1.78
CA SER A 76 11.35 19.41 -2.68
C SER A 76 12.23 18.58 -3.62
N LEU A 77 11.66 17.49 -4.11
CA LEU A 77 12.28 16.61 -5.11
C LEU A 77 11.29 16.33 -6.22
N SER A 78 11.73 16.47 -7.46
CA SER A 78 11.03 15.94 -8.62
C SER A 78 11.11 14.42 -8.67
N ALA A 79 10.17 13.79 -9.39
CA ALA A 79 10.19 12.34 -9.60
C ALA A 79 11.51 11.84 -10.22
N GLU A 80 12.13 12.63 -11.09
CA GLU A 80 13.41 12.25 -11.72
C GLU A 80 14.57 12.30 -10.72
N GLN A 81 14.60 13.27 -9.80
CA GLN A 81 15.59 13.31 -8.72
C GLN A 81 15.40 12.12 -7.77
N VAL A 82 14.16 11.79 -7.41
CA VAL A 82 13.86 10.60 -6.60
C VAL A 82 14.33 9.34 -7.31
N LYS A 83 14.05 9.20 -8.60
CA LYS A 83 14.51 8.07 -9.42
C LYS A 83 16.03 7.92 -9.37
N LYS A 84 16.79 9.00 -9.59
CA LYS A 84 18.27 8.98 -9.54
C LYS A 84 18.81 8.50 -8.18
N ILE A 85 18.15 8.87 -7.09
CA ILE A 85 18.51 8.39 -5.75
C ILE A 85 18.31 6.88 -5.66
N TYR A 86 17.13 6.38 -6.08
CA TYR A 86 16.79 4.96 -5.97
C TYR A 86 17.50 4.06 -7.00
N THR A 87 17.98 4.61 -8.13
CA THR A 87 18.85 3.90 -9.09
C THR A 87 20.32 3.95 -8.71
N GLY A 88 20.70 4.76 -7.72
CA GLY A 88 22.10 4.93 -7.28
C GLY A 88 22.94 5.85 -8.16
N GLU A 89 22.32 6.56 -9.11
CA GLU A 89 22.97 7.60 -9.91
C GLU A 89 23.30 8.85 -9.08
N ALA A 90 22.50 9.14 -8.06
CA ALA A 90 22.74 10.18 -7.07
C ALA A 90 22.95 9.55 -5.69
N VAL A 91 24.12 9.77 -5.10
CA VAL A 91 24.50 9.16 -3.81
C VAL A 91 24.77 10.21 -2.72
N ARG A 92 24.79 11.49 -3.09
CA ARG A 92 24.87 12.63 -2.18
C ARG A 92 23.68 13.57 -2.41
N TRP A 93 23.24 14.25 -1.35
CA TRP A 93 22.16 15.24 -1.47
C TRP A 93 22.50 16.35 -2.46
N SER A 94 23.76 16.79 -2.50
CA SER A 94 24.26 17.75 -3.48
C SER A 94 24.08 17.34 -4.95
N ASP A 95 23.88 16.05 -5.23
CA ASP A 95 23.67 15.56 -6.60
C ASP A 95 22.23 15.84 -7.08
N VAL A 96 21.32 16.16 -6.16
CA VAL A 96 19.90 16.42 -6.41
C VAL A 96 19.39 17.73 -5.80
N THR A 97 20.20 18.44 -5.02
CA THR A 97 19.87 19.76 -4.48
C THR A 97 20.76 20.82 -5.14
N GLN A 98 20.16 21.83 -5.77
CA GLN A 98 20.83 23.10 -6.03
C GLN A 98 20.73 23.99 -4.80
#